data_AF-A0A915DAU8-F1
#
_entry.id   AF-A0A915DAU8-F1
#
_cell.length_a   1.000
_cell.length_b   1.000
_cell.length_c   1.000
_cell.angle_alpha   90.00
_cell.angle_beta   90.00
_cell.angle_gamma   90.00
#
_symmetry.space_group_name_H-M   'P 1'
#
loop_
_entity.id
_entity.type
_entity.pdbx_description
1 polymer ?
#
loop_
_entity_poly.entity_id
_entity_poly.type
_entity_poly.pdbx_seq_one_letter_code
_entity_poly.pdbx_strand_id
1 'polypeptide(L)'
;MILPSTSTAPFLEAVGQEQNCRITRRSKNCPGCAIYSSTNPPGWLIKGYFFYYCILLYSVRETAAFQRTDRSLFRPLSYPSSLNTSSTFGPASAISFDEWINRTQQHRGMFLNHSSYAEGEVLLFRTKKNRHRAIAIMSAQTSAKFSDSLTFKEWLRKVYSQDKALKVSIRSTEVVRQVLQHLYASKQGFRAPIIIHANTFDSGRHGLEKPVDPIVFIKTIHQLLPEAVVSLGWTPSADYSVVNRLDWSQTFRLVSFVYELEQPIILNMKLNDAVHSVDQLEWLLGMQHPSIYLVLKGEITDFVDSDAALQRLRNIGSSGPAAHKILFDVDETWKLRLDKAQMTLPSKKEKRSVEPERWRNFMFPSSYSMLSTSVVSSNGVAFLGWPNSLFVSTKEPAAYPFKQRISGKVMFLPKRQTREISPSKHSGMILQLFEGDAEQLESPRIPNSIDVFVGYDGKQQSTTQWPCYAFEVLDKGWRVELDIWSEECPDEDSQINSSGWRQDGRRKKPDWANYRTYLQLDTPVARSRKTRNVAIGKSGDGTIDFLFRELKHSGVWQHQMCWSLVLFSLPSHTVISPDG
;
A
#
# COMPACT_ATOMS: atom_id res chain seq x y z
N MET A 1 24.60 -16.17 47.63
CA MET A 1 24.73 -15.36 46.40
C MET A 1 23.39 -15.46 45.69
N ILE A 2 22.54 -14.45 45.86
CA ILE A 2 21.12 -14.45 45.47
C ILE A 2 21.03 -13.96 44.03
N LEU A 3 20.49 -14.78 43.14
CA LEU A 3 20.07 -14.40 41.79
C LEU A 3 18.72 -13.69 41.88
N PRO A 4 18.49 -12.55 41.22
CA PRO A 4 17.16 -11.99 41.12
C PRO A 4 16.40 -12.62 39.93
N SER A 5 15.17 -12.99 40.27
CA SER A 5 14.08 -13.50 39.45
C SER A 5 13.71 -12.60 38.26
N THR A 6 13.47 -13.22 37.11
CA THR A 6 12.78 -12.64 35.95
C THR A 6 11.35 -12.23 36.33
N SER A 7 11.10 -10.92 36.30
CA SER A 7 9.76 -10.33 36.46
C SER A 7 8.98 -10.47 35.16
N THR A 8 7.91 -11.26 35.18
CA THR A 8 6.88 -11.30 34.14
C THR A 8 6.15 -9.95 34.09
N ALA A 9 6.00 -9.40 32.88
CA ALA A 9 5.27 -8.15 32.62
C ALA A 9 3.74 -8.37 32.72
N PRO A 10 2.96 -7.35 33.11
CA PRO A 10 1.51 -7.49 33.20
C PRO A 10 0.88 -7.51 31.80
N PHE A 11 0.14 -8.59 31.52
CA PHE A 11 -0.66 -8.81 30.34
C PHE A 11 -2.10 -8.34 30.62
N LEU A 12 -2.66 -7.47 29.77
CA LEU A 12 -4.05 -7.01 29.87
C LEU A 12 -4.84 -7.62 28.70
N GLU A 13 -5.55 -8.70 28.98
CA GLU A 13 -6.51 -9.35 28.08
C GLU A 13 -7.92 -9.07 28.60
N ALA A 14 -8.80 -8.59 27.72
CA ALA A 14 -10.20 -8.35 28.04
C ALA A 14 -11.08 -9.47 27.45
N VAL A 15 -11.32 -10.51 28.25
CA VAL A 15 -12.43 -11.47 28.08
C VAL A 15 -12.92 -11.83 29.49
N GLY A 16 -14.18 -11.50 29.85
CA GLY A 16 -14.72 -11.73 31.21
C GLY A 16 -15.42 -13.08 31.39
N GLN A 17 -15.87 -13.52 32.58
CA GLN A 17 -15.45 -13.45 34.00
C GLN A 17 -16.47 -14.30 34.82
N GLU A 18 -16.41 -14.35 36.16
CA GLU A 18 -17.52 -14.22 37.18
C GLU A 18 -17.11 -14.43 38.65
N GLN A 19 -16.61 -13.38 39.30
CA GLN A 19 -16.96 -12.96 40.67
C GLN A 19 -17.14 -13.91 41.88
N ASN A 20 -16.70 -13.36 43.03
CA ASN A 20 -17.50 -13.36 44.27
C ASN A 20 -18.01 -11.93 44.58
N CYS A 21 -19.28 -11.85 45.01
CA CYS A 21 -20.24 -10.72 45.05
C CYS A 21 -19.97 -9.48 45.95
N ARG A 22 -20.54 -8.30 45.57
CA ARG A 22 -21.78 -7.70 46.18
C ARG A 22 -22.31 -6.45 45.42
N ILE A 23 -23.64 -6.26 45.47
CA ILE A 23 -24.55 -5.59 44.51
C ILE A 23 -25.14 -4.26 45.03
N THR A 24 -25.43 -3.29 44.14
CA THR A 24 -26.75 -2.57 44.06
C THR A 24 -27.09 -2.00 42.65
N ARG A 25 -28.09 -2.66 42.00
CA ARG A 25 -29.08 -2.34 40.92
C ARG A 25 -29.11 -0.93 40.23
N ARG A 26 -29.43 -0.76 38.92
CA ARG A 26 -30.49 -1.33 38.03
C ARG A 26 -30.15 -1.18 36.52
N SER A 27 -30.18 -2.26 35.72
CA SER A 27 -30.66 -2.36 34.33
C SER A 27 -30.48 -3.82 33.84
N LYS A 28 -31.41 -4.36 33.05
CA LYS A 28 -31.55 -5.80 32.73
C LYS A 28 -31.05 -6.15 31.30
N ASN A 29 -30.53 -7.38 31.19
CA ASN A 29 -30.26 -8.22 30.00
C ASN A 29 -28.82 -8.26 29.44
N CYS A 30 -27.95 -9.01 30.12
CA CYS A 30 -26.85 -9.80 29.53
C CYS A 30 -26.89 -11.21 30.14
N PRO A 31 -26.84 -12.31 29.37
CA PRO A 31 -26.59 -13.64 29.91
C PRO A 31 -25.12 -14.05 29.77
N GLY A 32 -24.55 -14.60 30.84
CA GLY A 32 -23.43 -15.54 30.78
C GLY A 32 -22.07 -14.98 31.21
N CYS A 33 -21.68 -15.26 32.46
CA CYS A 33 -20.31 -15.25 32.98
C CYS A 33 -20.33 -16.16 34.23
N ALA A 34 -19.36 -17.09 34.42
CA ALA A 34 -19.12 -17.91 35.64
C ALA A 34 -17.60 -18.13 35.99
N ILE A 35 -17.12 -18.10 37.28
CA ILE A 35 -15.70 -18.32 37.75
C ILE A 35 -15.47 -19.74 38.23
N TYR A 36 -14.26 -20.25 37.96
CA TYR A 36 -13.52 -21.10 38.90
C TYR A 36 -12.06 -20.64 39.06
N SER A 37 -11.50 -20.80 40.26
CA SER A 37 -10.08 -20.61 40.58
C SER A 37 -9.32 -21.94 40.52
N SER A 38 -8.05 -21.94 40.09
CA SER A 38 -7.16 -23.08 40.28
C SER A 38 -5.88 -22.67 41.01
N THR A 39 -5.67 -23.33 42.15
CA THR A 39 -4.40 -23.47 42.88
C THR A 39 -3.94 -24.92 42.71
N ASN A 40 -2.63 -25.14 42.56
CA ASN A 40 -1.98 -26.46 42.52
C ASN A 40 -1.28 -26.74 43.88
N PRO A 41 -0.78 -27.95 44.23
CA PRO A 41 -0.78 -29.33 43.63
C PRO A 41 -1.08 -30.43 44.71
N PRO A 42 -0.58 -31.71 44.73
CA PRO A 42 0.02 -32.63 43.72
C PRO A 42 -0.62 -34.06 43.69
N GLY A 43 -0.25 -34.90 42.70
CA GLY A 43 -0.56 -36.34 42.75
C GLY A 43 -0.16 -37.13 41.49
N TRP A 44 0.64 -38.18 41.69
CA TRP A 44 1.17 -39.11 40.68
C TRP A 44 0.09 -39.95 39.99
N LEU A 45 0.27 -40.30 38.71
CA LEU A 45 0.17 -41.69 38.22
C LEU A 45 0.55 -41.83 36.73
N ILE A 46 1.14 -42.99 36.47
CA ILE A 46 1.84 -43.47 35.27
C ILE A 46 0.86 -44.06 34.24
N LYS A 47 1.35 -44.14 32.99
CA LYS A 47 0.94 -44.94 31.79
C LYS A 47 0.49 -43.99 30.67
N GLY A 48 1.22 -43.75 29.58
CA GLY A 48 2.12 -44.62 28.82
C GLY A 48 1.37 -45.10 27.58
N TYR A 49 1.74 -44.62 26.39
CA TYR A 49 1.83 -45.39 25.14
C TYR A 49 2.58 -44.57 24.07
N PHE A 50 3.54 -45.26 23.46
CA PHE A 50 4.48 -44.85 22.42
C PHE A 50 3.80 -44.41 21.12
N PHE A 51 4.44 -43.51 20.36
CA PHE A 51 4.89 -43.81 19.00
C PHE A 51 6.04 -42.89 18.55
N TYR A 52 7.04 -43.51 17.94
CA TYR A 52 8.31 -43.00 17.42
C TYR A 52 8.15 -41.94 16.31
N TYR A 53 9.09 -40.99 16.23
CA TYR A 53 9.83 -40.72 14.99
C TYR A 53 11.23 -40.14 15.29
N CYS A 54 12.23 -40.73 14.64
CA CYS A 54 13.65 -40.43 14.73
C CYS A 54 14.00 -39.02 14.23
N ILE A 55 14.86 -38.31 14.96
CA ILE A 55 15.59 -37.14 14.46
C ILE A 55 17.03 -37.58 14.18
N LEU A 56 17.42 -37.53 12.91
CA LEU A 56 18.80 -37.61 12.45
C LEU A 56 19.50 -36.27 12.76
N LEU A 57 20.47 -36.31 13.67
CA LEU A 57 21.42 -35.22 13.90
C LEU A 57 22.62 -35.42 12.96
N TYR A 58 22.84 -34.49 12.03
CA TYR A 58 24.15 -34.33 11.41
C TYR A 58 24.87 -33.13 12.03
N SER A 59 26.01 -33.44 12.62
CA SER A 59 27.04 -32.52 13.06
C SER A 59 27.91 -32.14 11.86
N VAL A 60 28.13 -30.83 11.67
CA VAL A 60 29.29 -30.32 10.93
C VAL A 60 29.92 -29.22 11.79
N ARG A 61 30.89 -29.61 12.61
CA ARG A 61 32.09 -28.82 12.96
C ARG A 61 33.04 -28.97 11.75
N GLU A 62 33.78 -28.00 11.24
CA GLU A 62 34.76 -27.05 11.79
C GLU A 62 35.30 -26.31 10.53
N THR A 63 35.75 -25.07 10.47
CA THR A 63 36.93 -24.44 11.10
C THR A 63 37.04 -23.00 10.56
N ALA A 64 37.72 -22.15 11.31
CA ALA A 64 37.93 -20.73 11.06
C ALA A 64 38.82 -20.43 9.84
N ALA A 65 38.57 -19.29 9.17
CA ALA A 65 39.64 -18.51 8.55
C ALA A 65 39.27 -17.03 8.49
N PHE A 66 40.24 -16.24 8.91
CA PHE A 66 40.33 -14.82 9.10
C PHE A 66 40.45 -14.08 7.76
N GLN A 67 39.68 -13.01 7.53
CA GLN A 67 40.21 -11.81 6.88
C GLN A 67 39.31 -10.60 7.16
N ARG A 68 39.82 -9.72 8.03
CA ARG A 68 39.47 -8.30 8.06
C ARG A 68 39.79 -7.68 6.70
N THR A 69 38.81 -7.02 6.10
CA THR A 69 39.07 -5.90 5.21
C THR A 69 38.15 -4.75 5.59
N ASP A 70 38.78 -3.69 6.07
CA ASP A 70 38.21 -2.36 6.24
C ASP A 70 37.45 -1.93 4.98
N ARG A 71 36.21 -1.48 5.17
CA ARG A 71 35.58 -0.46 4.33
C ARG A 71 34.83 0.53 5.22
N SER A 72 35.60 1.24 6.04
CA SER A 72 35.27 2.64 6.34
C SER A 72 35.40 3.46 5.06
N LEU A 73 34.51 4.46 4.91
CA LEU A 73 34.42 5.47 3.84
C LEU A 73 33.43 5.14 2.72
N PHE A 74 32.15 5.41 2.96
CA PHE A 74 31.34 6.20 2.03
C PHE A 74 30.28 6.96 2.85
N ARG A 75 30.59 8.22 3.21
CA ARG A 75 29.56 9.22 3.52
C ARG A 75 28.86 9.58 2.20
N PRO A 76 27.53 9.77 2.16
CA PRO A 76 26.89 10.38 1.02
C PRO A 76 27.21 11.89 1.02
N LEU A 77 27.96 12.34 0.01
CA LEU A 77 28.11 13.76 -0.29
C LEU A 77 26.81 14.26 -0.93
N SER A 78 26.14 15.15 -0.22
CA SER A 78 25.16 16.08 -0.78
C SER A 78 25.85 17.00 -1.79
N TYR A 79 25.30 17.14 -3.00
CA TYR A 79 25.56 18.30 -3.84
C TYR A 79 24.29 18.82 -4.51
N PRO A 80 24.20 20.15 -4.70
CA PRO A 80 23.00 20.87 -5.10
C PRO A 80 22.90 20.97 -6.63
N SER A 81 21.67 20.99 -7.13
CA SER A 81 21.36 21.18 -8.54
C SER A 81 21.24 22.68 -8.87
N SER A 82 22.32 23.26 -9.39
CA SER A 82 22.24 24.39 -10.34
C SER A 82 23.55 24.55 -11.10
N LEU A 83 23.53 24.40 -12.42
CA LEU A 83 24.12 25.33 -13.41
C LEU A 83 24.02 24.76 -14.84
N ASN A 84 23.50 25.60 -15.74
CA ASN A 84 23.59 25.47 -17.18
C ASN A 84 25.05 25.48 -17.64
N THR A 85 25.39 24.67 -18.65
CA THR A 85 26.38 25.04 -19.68
C THR A 85 26.20 24.21 -20.96
N SER A 86 26.53 24.86 -22.05
CA SER A 86 26.33 24.58 -23.47
C SER A 86 27.06 23.37 -24.06
N SER A 87 26.36 22.73 -25.01
CA SER A 87 26.81 21.97 -26.19
C SER A 87 28.29 21.61 -26.37
N THR A 88 28.57 20.30 -26.42
CA THR A 88 29.60 19.72 -27.28
C THR A 88 29.18 18.30 -27.68
N PHE A 89 29.14 18.03 -28.99
CA PHE A 89 28.62 16.79 -29.59
C PHE A 89 29.52 15.57 -29.28
N GLY A 90 29.05 14.69 -28.40
CA GLY A 90 29.46 13.29 -28.30
C GLY A 90 28.42 12.36 -28.95
N PRO A 91 28.68 11.04 -29.11
CA PRO A 91 27.69 10.11 -29.64
C PRO A 91 26.44 10.16 -28.75
N ALA A 92 25.30 10.50 -29.36
CA ALA A 92 24.05 10.77 -28.65
C ALA A 92 23.73 9.63 -27.65
N SER A 93 23.76 9.96 -26.36
CA SER A 93 23.39 9.04 -25.28
C SER A 93 21.97 8.56 -25.47
N ALA A 94 21.71 7.28 -25.17
CA ALA A 94 20.36 6.72 -25.19
C ALA A 94 19.42 7.55 -24.29
N ILE A 95 18.23 7.83 -24.80
CA ILE A 95 17.20 8.63 -24.12
C ILE A 95 16.57 7.75 -23.03
N SER A 96 16.50 8.27 -21.80
CA SER A 96 15.86 7.55 -20.69
C SER A 96 14.33 7.47 -20.86
N PHE A 97 13.66 6.59 -20.12
CA PHE A 97 12.20 6.48 -20.19
C PHE A 97 11.48 7.77 -19.78
N ASP A 98 11.92 8.40 -18.68
CA ASP A 98 11.31 9.64 -18.21
C ASP A 98 11.52 10.78 -19.20
N GLU A 99 12.69 10.85 -19.84
CA GLU A 99 12.96 11.82 -20.89
C GLU A 99 12.09 11.57 -22.13
N TRP A 100 11.93 10.31 -22.54
CA TRP A 100 11.04 9.95 -23.65
C TRP A 100 9.59 10.35 -23.34
N ILE A 101 9.06 9.99 -22.16
CA ILE A 101 7.71 10.38 -21.72
C ILE A 101 7.52 11.90 -21.75
N ASN A 102 8.46 12.65 -21.17
CA ASN A 102 8.38 14.11 -21.14
C ASN A 102 8.35 14.71 -22.56
N ARG A 103 9.18 14.21 -23.48
CA ARG A 103 9.17 14.63 -24.89
C ARG A 103 7.85 14.28 -25.58
N THR A 104 7.28 13.10 -25.31
CA THR A 104 5.98 12.72 -25.90
C THR A 104 4.84 13.62 -25.42
N GLN A 105 4.89 14.06 -24.17
CA GLN A 105 3.86 14.91 -23.56
C GLN A 105 4.01 16.39 -23.91
N GLN A 106 5.22 16.91 -24.15
CA GLN A 106 5.46 18.31 -24.52
C GLN A 106 4.62 18.78 -25.72
N HIS A 107 4.35 17.88 -26.68
CA HIS A 107 3.63 18.23 -27.92
C HIS A 107 2.13 17.89 -27.90
N ARG A 108 1.68 16.97 -27.05
CA ARG A 108 0.29 16.47 -27.03
C ARG A 108 -0.37 16.47 -25.64
N GLY A 109 0.27 17.09 -24.65
CA GLY A 109 -0.21 17.10 -23.28
C GLY A 109 -0.28 15.68 -22.73
N MET A 110 -1.47 15.27 -22.26
CA MET A 110 -1.68 13.94 -21.68
C MET A 110 -2.02 12.86 -22.73
N PHE A 111 -2.11 13.19 -24.01
CA PHE A 111 -2.51 12.23 -25.03
C PHE A 111 -1.33 11.49 -25.64
N LEU A 112 -1.44 10.17 -25.78
CA LEU A 112 -0.38 9.33 -26.31
C LEU A 112 -0.12 9.64 -27.79
N ASN A 113 1.17 9.77 -28.14
CA ASN A 113 1.59 10.00 -29.52
C ASN A 113 2.10 8.70 -30.15
N HIS A 114 1.26 8.03 -30.94
CA HIS A 114 1.61 6.80 -31.69
C HIS A 114 2.79 6.96 -32.65
N SER A 115 3.16 8.19 -33.05
CA SER A 115 4.34 8.40 -33.89
C SER A 115 5.68 8.26 -33.13
N SER A 116 5.65 8.32 -31.79
CA SER A 116 6.83 8.33 -30.91
C SER A 116 7.40 6.95 -30.57
N TYR A 117 6.66 5.88 -30.91
CA TYR A 117 7.08 4.51 -30.71
C TYR A 117 6.70 3.62 -31.90
N ALA A 118 7.44 2.54 -32.09
CA ALA A 118 7.10 1.45 -32.98
C ALA A 118 6.50 0.32 -32.13
N GLU A 119 5.28 -0.09 -32.45
CA GLU A 119 4.61 -1.19 -31.76
C GLU A 119 4.56 -2.42 -32.66
N GLY A 120 4.65 -3.58 -32.03
CA GLY A 120 4.10 -4.76 -32.66
C GLY A 120 3.86 -5.91 -31.70
N GLU A 121 3.01 -6.81 -32.18
CA GLU A 121 2.46 -7.89 -31.39
C GLU A 121 3.08 -9.22 -31.77
N VAL A 122 3.55 -9.96 -30.76
CA VAL A 122 4.20 -11.25 -30.91
C VAL A 122 3.24 -12.37 -30.51
N LEU A 123 2.98 -13.24 -31.49
CA LEU A 123 2.18 -14.44 -31.34
C LEU A 123 3.06 -15.69 -31.44
N LEU A 124 2.61 -16.76 -30.79
CA LEU A 124 3.19 -18.09 -30.94
C LEU A 124 2.63 -18.75 -32.19
N PHE A 125 3.47 -18.95 -33.22
CA PHE A 125 3.09 -19.74 -34.37
C PHE A 125 3.41 -21.23 -34.18
N ARG A 126 2.40 -22.09 -34.34
CA ARG A 126 2.53 -23.56 -34.30
C ARG A 126 2.23 -24.14 -35.67
N THR A 127 3.23 -24.70 -36.35
CA THR A 127 2.98 -25.45 -37.60
C THR A 127 2.69 -26.91 -37.30
N LYS A 128 1.84 -27.55 -38.13
CA LYS A 128 1.59 -29.00 -38.05
C LYS A 128 2.88 -29.83 -38.24
N LYS A 129 3.84 -29.33 -39.04
CA LYS A 129 5.11 -30.01 -39.37
C LYS A 129 6.20 -29.82 -38.31
N ASN A 130 6.27 -28.67 -37.65
CA ASN A 130 7.25 -28.39 -36.60
C ASN A 130 6.53 -28.01 -35.30
N ARG A 131 5.93 -28.99 -34.63
CA ARG A 131 5.28 -28.81 -33.31
C ARG A 131 6.26 -28.32 -32.22
N HIS A 132 7.56 -28.47 -32.45
CA HIS A 132 8.63 -28.10 -31.51
C HIS A 132 9.31 -26.76 -31.80
N ARG A 133 8.94 -26.04 -32.88
CA ARG A 133 9.48 -24.70 -33.16
C ARG A 133 8.38 -23.66 -33.03
N ALA A 134 8.27 -23.12 -31.83
CA ALA A 134 7.64 -21.84 -31.59
C ALA A 134 8.37 -20.78 -32.42
N ILE A 135 7.67 -20.11 -33.33
CA ILE A 135 8.21 -18.94 -34.02
C ILE A 135 7.42 -17.74 -33.53
N ALA A 136 8.13 -16.79 -32.94
CA ALA A 136 7.59 -15.48 -32.64
C ALA A 136 7.27 -14.77 -33.95
N ILE A 137 5.98 -14.52 -34.21
CA ILE A 137 5.50 -13.88 -35.43
C ILE A 137 4.88 -12.54 -35.09
N MET A 138 5.11 -11.56 -35.96
CA MET A 138 4.49 -10.24 -35.90
C MET A 138 3.16 -10.20 -36.63
N SER A 139 2.12 -9.75 -35.95
CA SER A 139 0.85 -9.40 -36.58
C SER A 139 0.75 -7.88 -36.76
N ALA A 140 0.45 -7.43 -37.97
CA ALA A 140 -0.06 -6.08 -38.19
C ALA A 140 -1.58 -6.12 -38.01
N GLN A 141 -2.09 -5.51 -36.94
CA GLN A 141 -3.51 -5.19 -36.69
C GLN A 141 -4.56 -6.14 -37.31
N THR A 142 -5.06 -7.07 -36.50
CA THR A 142 -6.43 -7.66 -36.49
C THR A 142 -7.10 -8.15 -37.79
N SER A 143 -6.42 -8.17 -38.95
CA SER A 143 -7.05 -8.61 -40.22
C SER A 143 -6.07 -9.13 -41.28
N ALA A 144 -4.75 -9.05 -41.06
CA ALA A 144 -3.80 -9.61 -42.01
C ALA A 144 -3.82 -11.15 -41.94
N LYS A 145 -4.07 -11.81 -43.08
CA LYS A 145 -3.95 -13.26 -43.23
C LYS A 145 -2.55 -13.69 -42.75
N PHE A 146 -2.46 -14.81 -42.03
CA PHE A 146 -1.19 -15.37 -41.50
C PHE A 146 -0.06 -15.52 -42.54
N SER A 147 -0.37 -15.47 -43.85
CA SER A 147 0.60 -15.55 -44.94
C SER A 147 1.60 -14.39 -45.00
N ASP A 148 1.24 -13.21 -44.49
CA ASP A 148 2.05 -11.99 -44.64
C ASP A 148 2.85 -11.66 -43.38
N SER A 149 2.94 -12.64 -42.48
CA SER A 149 3.45 -12.46 -41.14
C SER A 149 4.97 -12.63 -41.09
N LEU A 150 5.67 -11.64 -40.52
CA LEU A 150 7.13 -11.62 -40.42
C LEU A 150 7.58 -12.32 -39.14
N THR A 151 8.75 -12.98 -39.19
CA THR A 151 9.36 -13.45 -37.93
C THR A 151 9.77 -12.25 -37.08
N PHE A 152 9.74 -12.41 -35.75
CA PHE A 152 10.14 -11.35 -34.82
C PHE A 152 11.55 -10.81 -35.12
N LYS A 153 12.49 -11.70 -35.47
CA LYS A 153 13.86 -11.34 -35.83
C LYS A 153 13.92 -10.46 -37.08
N GLU A 154 13.12 -10.74 -38.10
CA GLU A 154 13.07 -9.95 -39.33
C GLU A 154 12.43 -8.58 -39.10
N TRP A 155 11.35 -8.53 -38.33
CA TRP A 155 10.73 -7.28 -37.94
C TRP A 155 11.67 -6.41 -37.11
N LEU A 156 12.39 -7.00 -36.15
CA LEU A 156 13.34 -6.29 -35.30
C LEU A 156 14.43 -5.60 -36.14
N ARG A 157 14.93 -6.25 -37.19
CA ARG A 157 15.88 -5.64 -38.14
C ARG A 157 15.30 -4.43 -38.89
N LYS A 158 14.01 -4.44 -39.20
CA LYS A 158 13.34 -3.31 -39.88
C LYS A 158 13.18 -2.11 -38.93
N VAL A 159 12.83 -2.36 -37.67
CA VAL A 159 12.57 -1.30 -36.68
C VAL A 159 13.85 -0.71 -36.10
N TYR A 160 14.96 -1.45 -36.14
CA TYR A 160 16.28 -1.02 -35.66
C TYR A 160 16.76 0.35 -36.18
N SER A 161 16.30 0.76 -37.37
CA SER A 161 16.68 2.03 -38.00
C SER A 161 15.90 3.26 -37.48
N GLN A 162 14.92 3.07 -36.59
CA GLN A 162 14.03 4.13 -36.15
C GLN A 162 14.50 4.70 -34.81
N ASP A 163 14.61 6.03 -34.70
CA ASP A 163 14.81 6.76 -33.44
C ASP A 163 13.50 6.84 -32.62
N LYS A 164 12.83 5.69 -32.45
CA LYS A 164 11.53 5.56 -31.77
C LYS A 164 11.63 4.54 -30.63
N ALA A 165 10.84 4.74 -29.57
CA ALA A 165 10.72 3.72 -28.54
C ALA A 165 10.14 2.42 -29.14
N LEU A 166 10.57 1.27 -28.62
CA LEU A 166 10.14 -0.03 -29.14
C LEU A 166 9.15 -0.67 -28.19
N LYS A 167 7.89 -0.83 -28.58
CA LYS A 167 6.86 -1.53 -27.80
C LYS A 167 6.62 -2.93 -28.36
N VAL A 168 6.93 -3.96 -27.58
CA VAL A 168 6.72 -5.36 -27.97
C VAL A 168 5.63 -5.97 -27.10
N SER A 169 4.49 -6.31 -27.70
CA SER A 169 3.34 -6.88 -27.01
C SER A 169 3.34 -8.40 -27.13
N ILE A 170 3.59 -9.12 -26.03
CA ILE A 170 3.67 -10.58 -25.98
C ILE A 170 2.33 -11.17 -25.54
N ARG A 171 1.77 -12.09 -26.34
CA ARG A 171 0.45 -12.72 -26.06
C ARG A 171 0.52 -14.10 -25.42
N SER A 172 1.69 -14.75 -25.39
CA SER A 172 1.84 -16.13 -24.92
C SER A 172 3.09 -16.29 -24.06
N THR A 173 2.93 -16.97 -22.92
CA THR A 173 4.02 -17.24 -21.96
C THR A 173 5.17 -18.00 -22.61
N GLU A 174 4.88 -18.91 -23.55
CA GLU A 174 5.85 -19.79 -24.18
C GLU A 174 6.89 -19.05 -25.03
N VAL A 175 6.56 -17.87 -25.56
CA VAL A 175 7.47 -17.07 -26.40
C VAL A 175 8.25 -16.01 -25.62
N VAL A 176 7.89 -15.74 -24.36
CA VAL A 176 8.51 -14.70 -23.52
C VAL A 176 10.04 -14.79 -23.55
N ARG A 177 10.61 -15.96 -23.23
CA ARG A 177 12.07 -16.13 -23.18
C ARG A 177 12.74 -15.90 -24.54
N GLN A 178 12.13 -16.39 -25.62
CA GLN A 178 12.71 -16.31 -26.96
C GLN A 178 12.74 -14.86 -27.48
N VAL A 179 11.64 -14.12 -27.28
CA VAL A 179 11.53 -12.71 -27.65
C VAL A 179 12.55 -11.87 -26.88
N LEU A 180 12.64 -12.08 -25.57
CA LEU A 180 13.57 -11.34 -24.71
C LEU A 180 15.03 -11.64 -25.04
N GLN A 181 15.37 -12.87 -25.43
CA GLN A 181 16.73 -13.20 -25.91
C GLN A 181 17.09 -12.45 -27.20
N HIS A 182 16.15 -12.32 -28.14
CA HIS A 182 16.38 -11.55 -29.38
C HIS A 182 16.53 -10.05 -29.12
N LEU A 183 15.72 -9.50 -28.19
CA LEU A 183 15.83 -8.11 -27.76
C LEU A 183 17.15 -7.86 -27.02
N TYR A 184 17.54 -8.73 -26.10
CA TYR A 184 18.82 -8.66 -25.40
C TYR A 184 20.01 -8.64 -26.36
N ALA A 185 20.01 -9.50 -27.38
CA ALA A 185 21.07 -9.51 -28.40
C ALA A 185 21.12 -8.22 -29.25
N SER A 186 20.02 -7.46 -29.31
CA SER A 186 19.88 -6.28 -30.17
C SER A 186 19.83 -4.96 -29.38
N LYS A 187 19.91 -5.01 -28.05
CA LYS A 187 19.60 -3.87 -27.17
C LYS A 187 20.48 -2.64 -27.38
N GLN A 188 21.75 -2.85 -27.70
CA GLN A 188 22.74 -1.79 -27.93
C GLN A 188 22.43 -0.93 -29.16
N GLY A 189 21.52 -1.38 -30.01
CA GLY A 189 21.07 -0.62 -31.17
C GLY A 189 20.00 0.41 -30.93
N PHE A 190 19.28 0.32 -29.81
CA PHE A 190 18.16 1.19 -29.55
C PHE A 190 18.62 2.42 -28.78
N ARG A 191 18.34 3.60 -29.34
CA ARG A 191 18.59 4.90 -28.69
C ARG A 191 17.41 5.36 -27.83
N ALA A 192 16.29 4.65 -27.90
CA ALA A 192 15.06 4.94 -27.17
C ALA A 192 14.63 3.72 -26.33
N PRO A 193 13.76 3.93 -25.33
CA PRO A 193 13.35 2.87 -24.41
C PRO A 193 12.69 1.67 -25.10
N ILE A 194 12.95 0.48 -24.57
CA ILE A 194 12.24 -0.75 -24.93
C ILE A 194 11.13 -0.96 -23.90
N ILE A 195 9.88 -1.04 -24.38
CA ILE A 195 8.68 -1.30 -23.59
C ILE A 195 8.22 -2.72 -23.90
N ILE A 196 8.18 -3.57 -22.88
CA ILE A 196 7.75 -4.97 -23.04
C ILE A 196 6.37 -5.09 -22.40
N HIS A 197 5.37 -5.34 -23.22
CA HIS A 197 3.98 -5.41 -22.80
C HIS A 197 3.46 -6.85 -22.78
N ALA A 198 2.66 -7.20 -21.77
CA ALA A 198 1.87 -8.41 -21.77
C ALA A 198 0.56 -8.21 -21.00
N ASN A 199 -0.48 -8.90 -21.45
CA ASN A 199 -1.73 -9.01 -20.71
C ASN A 199 -1.61 -10.12 -19.69
N THR A 200 -1.36 -9.74 -18.43
CA THR A 200 -1.14 -10.67 -17.31
C THR A 200 -2.35 -10.84 -16.42
N PHE A 201 -3.30 -9.89 -16.48
CA PHE A 201 -4.53 -9.92 -15.71
C PHE A 201 -5.67 -10.45 -16.57
N ASP A 202 -6.51 -11.27 -15.96
CA ASP A 202 -7.68 -11.84 -16.63
C ASP A 202 -8.88 -10.89 -16.50
N SER A 203 -9.59 -10.66 -17.60
CA SER A 203 -10.87 -9.92 -17.61
C SER A 203 -12.09 -10.77 -17.29
N GLY A 204 -11.89 -12.04 -16.91
CA GLY A 204 -12.90 -12.87 -16.30
C GLY A 204 -13.30 -14.07 -17.16
N ARG A 205 -14.44 -14.70 -16.82
CA ARG A 205 -14.83 -16.02 -17.36
C ARG A 205 -15.02 -16.08 -18.89
N HIS A 206 -15.08 -14.93 -19.55
CA HIS A 206 -15.24 -14.79 -21.00
C HIS A 206 -14.02 -14.16 -21.69
N GLY A 207 -12.83 -14.28 -21.09
CA GLY A 207 -11.58 -13.85 -21.70
C GLY A 207 -11.34 -14.53 -23.05
N LEU A 208 -11.11 -13.72 -24.10
CA LEU A 208 -10.83 -14.22 -25.46
C LEU A 208 -9.43 -14.84 -25.58
N GLU A 209 -8.53 -14.47 -24.66
CA GLU A 209 -7.13 -14.86 -24.67
C GLU A 209 -6.72 -15.35 -23.28
N LYS A 210 -5.80 -16.31 -23.24
CA LYS A 210 -5.18 -16.75 -21.98
C LYS A 210 -4.19 -15.68 -21.51
N PRO A 211 -4.25 -15.24 -20.24
CA PRO A 211 -3.28 -14.29 -19.72
C PRO A 211 -1.87 -14.89 -19.71
N VAL A 212 -0.88 -14.04 -19.97
CA VAL A 212 0.53 -14.37 -19.80
C VAL A 212 0.84 -14.52 -18.32
N ASP A 213 1.64 -15.52 -17.96
CA ASP A 213 2.02 -15.76 -16.56
C ASP A 213 2.87 -14.58 -16.06
N PRO A 214 2.40 -13.78 -15.08
CA PRO A 214 3.11 -12.61 -14.59
C PRO A 214 4.45 -12.96 -13.96
N ILE A 215 4.54 -14.11 -13.27
CA ILE A 215 5.77 -14.52 -12.57
C ILE A 215 6.86 -14.85 -13.60
N VAL A 216 6.51 -15.66 -14.61
CA VAL A 216 7.45 -16.00 -15.68
C VAL A 216 7.84 -14.76 -16.48
N PHE A 217 6.88 -13.90 -16.81
CA PHE A 217 7.10 -12.68 -17.56
C PHE A 217 8.06 -11.72 -16.84
N ILE A 218 7.72 -11.30 -15.62
CA ILE A 218 8.50 -10.34 -14.84
C ILE A 218 9.89 -10.89 -14.52
N LYS A 219 9.98 -12.14 -14.06
CA LYS A 219 11.27 -12.79 -13.75
C LYS A 219 12.20 -12.84 -14.96
N THR A 220 11.66 -13.13 -16.14
CA THR A 220 12.49 -13.23 -17.36
C THR A 220 12.94 -11.85 -17.84
N ILE A 221 12.09 -10.81 -17.73
CA ILE A 221 12.49 -9.43 -18.04
C ILE A 221 13.60 -8.99 -17.10
N HIS A 222 13.42 -9.15 -15.79
CA HIS A 222 14.42 -8.76 -14.80
C HIS A 222 15.79 -9.43 -15.04
N GLN A 223 15.79 -10.70 -15.51
CA GLN A 223 17.02 -11.43 -15.82
C GLN A 223 17.70 -11.01 -17.13
N LEU A 224 16.94 -10.66 -18.17
CA LEU A 224 17.50 -10.43 -19.51
C LEU A 224 17.56 -8.95 -19.90
N LEU A 225 16.62 -8.13 -19.45
CA LEU A 225 16.43 -6.74 -19.85
C LEU A 225 15.99 -5.88 -18.64
N PRO A 226 16.82 -5.74 -17.59
CA PRO A 226 16.50 -4.92 -16.41
C PRO A 226 16.31 -3.43 -16.74
N GLU A 227 16.87 -2.95 -17.85
CA GLU A 227 16.69 -1.58 -18.34
C GLU A 227 15.36 -1.34 -19.09
N ALA A 228 14.60 -2.40 -19.40
CA ALA A 228 13.37 -2.28 -20.15
C ALA A 228 12.19 -1.89 -19.26
N VAL A 229 11.25 -1.14 -19.85
CA VAL A 229 10.02 -0.75 -19.17
C VAL A 229 9.03 -1.92 -19.21
N VAL A 230 8.54 -2.31 -18.05
CA VAL A 230 7.54 -3.37 -17.94
C VAL A 230 6.17 -2.77 -18.16
N SER A 231 5.40 -3.33 -19.08
CA SER A 231 4.00 -2.98 -19.22
C SER A 231 3.08 -4.17 -18.97
N LEU A 232 2.10 -3.96 -18.09
CA LEU A 232 1.10 -4.97 -17.72
C LEU A 232 -0.28 -4.50 -18.17
N GLY A 233 -1.08 -5.41 -18.68
CA GLY A 233 -2.47 -5.14 -19.07
C GLY A 233 -3.42 -6.29 -18.75
N TRP A 234 -4.65 -6.12 -19.19
CA TRP A 234 -5.74 -7.06 -19.03
C TRP A 234 -6.07 -7.74 -20.36
N THR A 235 -6.44 -9.01 -20.30
CA THR A 235 -6.91 -9.74 -21.48
C THR A 235 -8.18 -9.10 -22.03
N PRO A 236 -8.40 -9.10 -23.35
CA PRO A 236 -9.66 -8.60 -23.90
C PRO A 236 -10.83 -9.50 -23.47
N SER A 237 -11.92 -8.87 -23.01
CA SER A 237 -13.21 -9.53 -22.74
C SER A 237 -14.07 -9.55 -24.01
N ALA A 238 -14.79 -10.64 -24.25
CA ALA A 238 -15.79 -10.72 -25.31
C ALA A 238 -17.02 -9.83 -25.03
N ASP A 239 -17.31 -9.60 -23.74
CA ASP A 239 -18.40 -8.76 -23.30
C ASP A 239 -17.85 -7.39 -22.88
N TYR A 240 -18.16 -6.38 -23.69
CA TYR A 240 -17.75 -4.99 -23.47
C TYR A 240 -18.59 -4.30 -22.38
N SER A 241 -19.67 -4.92 -21.91
CA SER A 241 -20.48 -4.39 -20.80
C SER A 241 -19.96 -4.77 -19.42
N VAL A 242 -19.08 -5.78 -19.34
CA VAL A 242 -18.50 -6.22 -18.07
C VAL A 242 -17.37 -5.30 -17.67
N VAL A 243 -17.60 -4.52 -16.61
CA VAL A 243 -16.57 -3.70 -15.95
C VAL A 243 -15.61 -4.61 -15.19
N ASN A 244 -14.32 -4.54 -15.53
CA ASN A 244 -13.26 -5.23 -14.82
C ASN A 244 -12.50 -4.26 -13.90
N ARG A 245 -13.19 -3.75 -12.88
CA ARG A 245 -12.61 -2.81 -11.93
C ARG A 245 -11.46 -3.43 -11.15
N LEU A 246 -10.41 -2.64 -10.93
CA LEU A 246 -9.30 -2.98 -10.05
C LEU A 246 -9.75 -2.77 -8.59
N ASP A 247 -10.11 -3.86 -7.92
CA ASP A 247 -10.38 -3.84 -6.48
C ASP A 247 -9.08 -3.78 -5.65
N TRP A 248 -9.19 -3.54 -4.35
CA TRP A 248 -8.02 -3.46 -3.46
C TRP A 248 -7.27 -4.81 -3.33
N SER A 249 -7.97 -5.93 -3.45
CA SER A 249 -7.35 -7.26 -3.42
C SER A 249 -6.46 -7.48 -4.66
N GLN A 250 -6.95 -7.10 -5.84
CA GLN A 250 -6.21 -7.12 -7.09
C GLN A 250 -5.06 -6.11 -7.05
N THR A 251 -5.27 -4.93 -6.46
CA THR A 251 -4.24 -3.90 -6.27
C THR A 251 -3.07 -4.44 -5.45
N PHE A 252 -3.32 -5.04 -4.28
CA PHE A 252 -2.26 -5.59 -3.44
C PHE A 252 -1.57 -6.79 -4.09
N ARG A 253 -2.33 -7.59 -4.84
CA ARG A 253 -1.75 -8.66 -5.66
C ARG A 253 -0.82 -8.09 -6.74
N LEU A 254 -1.21 -7.01 -7.42
CA LEU A 254 -0.37 -6.33 -8.40
C LEU A 254 0.94 -5.85 -7.73
N VAL A 255 0.84 -5.15 -6.60
CA VAL A 255 2.00 -4.70 -5.81
C VAL A 255 2.92 -5.85 -5.45
N SER A 256 2.39 -7.01 -5.07
CA SER A 256 3.20 -8.18 -4.71
C SER A 256 4.12 -8.69 -5.82
N PHE A 257 3.80 -8.41 -7.09
CA PHE A 257 4.65 -8.80 -8.23
C PHE A 257 5.63 -7.71 -8.64
N VAL A 258 5.29 -6.45 -8.38
CA VAL A 258 6.00 -5.31 -8.96
C VAL A 258 6.89 -4.56 -7.99
N TYR A 259 6.65 -4.70 -6.68
CA TYR A 259 7.32 -3.89 -5.67
C TYR A 259 8.85 -4.01 -5.66
N GLU A 260 9.37 -5.19 -6.04
CA GLU A 260 10.82 -5.45 -6.10
C GLU A 260 11.47 -5.02 -7.43
N LEU A 261 10.70 -4.48 -8.38
CA LEU A 261 11.23 -4.04 -9.66
C LEU A 261 11.83 -2.65 -9.55
N GLU A 262 13.05 -2.48 -10.05
CA GLU A 262 13.70 -1.16 -10.13
C GLU A 262 13.22 -0.38 -11.36
N GLN A 263 12.82 -1.09 -12.42
CA GLN A 263 12.39 -0.52 -13.69
C GLN A 263 10.99 0.13 -13.61
N PRO A 264 10.72 1.18 -14.41
CA PRO A 264 9.41 1.81 -14.46
C PRO A 264 8.35 0.86 -15.02
N ILE A 265 7.11 1.08 -14.59
CA ILE A 265 5.99 0.17 -14.87
C ILE A 265 4.87 0.95 -15.53
N ILE A 266 4.35 0.42 -16.65
CA ILE A 266 3.18 0.96 -17.33
C ILE A 266 2.00 0.01 -17.16
N LEU A 267 0.96 0.45 -16.46
CA LEU A 267 -0.31 -0.24 -16.39
C LEU A 267 -1.20 0.23 -17.55
N ASN A 268 -1.54 -0.70 -18.46
CA ASN A 268 -2.40 -0.48 -19.62
C ASN A 268 -3.81 -0.97 -19.27
N MET A 269 -4.78 -0.06 -19.20
CA MET A 269 -6.14 -0.39 -18.77
C MET A 269 -7.18 0.32 -19.64
N LYS A 270 -8.38 -0.26 -19.76
CA LYS A 270 -9.49 0.41 -20.44
C LYS A 270 -9.98 1.61 -19.62
N LEU A 271 -10.47 2.63 -20.30
CA LEU A 271 -10.97 3.84 -19.68
C LEU A 271 -12.18 3.54 -18.79
N ASN A 272 -13.08 2.65 -19.22
CA ASN A 272 -14.22 2.19 -18.43
C ASN A 272 -13.78 1.54 -17.10
N ASP A 273 -12.83 0.61 -17.14
CA ASP A 273 -12.32 -0.02 -15.92
C ASP A 273 -11.63 1.00 -14.99
N ALA A 274 -10.96 1.99 -15.58
CA ALA A 274 -10.26 3.03 -14.84
C ALA A 274 -11.18 3.92 -14.01
N VAL A 275 -12.31 4.35 -14.58
CA VAL A 275 -13.27 5.22 -13.88
C VAL A 275 -13.93 4.53 -12.69
N HIS A 276 -13.96 3.20 -12.68
CA HIS A 276 -14.43 2.41 -11.56
C HIS A 276 -13.34 2.01 -10.56
N SER A 277 -12.10 2.49 -10.76
CA SER A 277 -10.92 2.10 -9.97
C SER A 277 -10.10 3.30 -9.48
N VAL A 278 -10.67 4.50 -9.46
CA VAL A 278 -9.92 5.75 -9.27
C VAL A 278 -9.11 5.76 -7.98
N ASP A 279 -9.67 5.28 -6.87
CA ASP A 279 -8.99 5.25 -5.57
C ASP A 279 -7.74 4.36 -5.57
N GLN A 280 -7.85 3.18 -6.19
CA GLN A 280 -6.75 2.23 -6.31
C GLN A 280 -5.65 2.77 -7.23
N LEU A 281 -6.03 3.37 -8.36
CA LEU A 281 -5.09 3.95 -9.31
C LEU A 281 -4.36 5.15 -8.72
N GLU A 282 -5.07 6.04 -8.04
CA GLU A 282 -4.47 7.18 -7.38
C GLU A 282 -3.47 6.72 -6.30
N TRP A 283 -3.81 5.68 -5.54
CA TRP A 283 -2.89 5.07 -4.59
C TRP A 283 -1.67 4.44 -5.26
N LEU A 284 -1.83 3.70 -6.36
CA LEU A 284 -0.72 3.10 -7.11
C LEU A 284 0.22 4.18 -7.69
N LEU A 285 -0.33 5.23 -8.31
CA LEU A 285 0.45 6.35 -8.86
C LEU A 285 1.20 7.15 -7.80
N GLY A 286 0.64 7.19 -6.58
CA GLY A 286 1.22 7.82 -5.40
C GLY A 286 2.36 7.02 -4.74
N MET A 287 2.62 5.79 -5.18
CA MET A 287 3.75 5.00 -4.70
C MET A 287 5.08 5.69 -5.01
N GLN A 288 6.02 5.61 -4.05
CA GLN A 288 7.37 6.16 -4.22
C GLN A 288 8.27 5.27 -5.07
N HIS A 289 8.08 3.95 -4.98
CA HIS A 289 8.86 2.99 -5.74
C HIS A 289 8.08 1.66 -5.92
N PRO A 290 8.14 1.02 -7.10
CA PRO A 290 8.61 1.59 -8.37
C PRO A 290 7.71 2.73 -8.88
N SER A 291 8.23 3.49 -9.84
CA SER A 291 7.42 4.49 -10.56
C SER A 291 6.40 3.79 -11.47
N ILE A 292 5.12 3.98 -11.14
CA ILE A 292 3.98 3.47 -11.92
C ILE A 292 3.42 4.57 -12.81
N TYR A 293 3.22 4.24 -14.08
CA TYR A 293 2.59 5.03 -15.12
C TYR A 293 1.30 4.33 -15.58
N LEU A 294 0.32 5.10 -16.03
CA LEU A 294 -0.94 4.60 -16.57
C LEU A 294 -1.09 4.98 -18.03
N VAL A 295 -1.49 4.02 -18.86
CA VAL A 295 -1.99 4.25 -20.21
C VAL A 295 -3.44 3.82 -20.24
N LEU A 296 -4.34 4.78 -20.42
CA LEU A 296 -5.79 4.58 -20.44
C LEU A 296 -6.28 4.52 -21.87
N LYS A 297 -6.80 3.37 -22.28
CA LYS A 297 -7.32 3.12 -23.62
C LYS A 297 -8.82 3.36 -23.67
N GLY A 298 -9.28 4.24 -24.55
CA GLY A 298 -10.70 4.56 -24.71
C GLY A 298 -11.16 4.30 -26.14
N GLU A 299 -12.05 3.33 -26.31
CA GLU A 299 -12.70 3.00 -27.57
C GLU A 299 -14.06 3.70 -27.67
N ILE A 300 -14.57 3.92 -28.89
CA ILE A 300 -15.87 4.60 -29.10
C ILE A 300 -17.03 3.80 -28.48
N THR A 301 -16.88 2.49 -28.36
CA THR A 301 -17.85 1.58 -27.76
C THR A 301 -17.81 1.54 -26.24
N ASP A 302 -16.79 2.14 -25.61
CA ASP A 302 -16.70 2.15 -24.16
C ASP A 302 -17.82 3.01 -23.55
N PHE A 303 -18.38 2.55 -22.45
CA PHE A 303 -19.39 3.28 -21.70
C PHE A 303 -18.75 3.82 -20.41
N VAL A 304 -18.78 5.14 -20.20
CA VAL A 304 -18.34 5.79 -18.96
C VAL A 304 -19.53 6.48 -18.34
N ASP A 305 -19.96 5.98 -17.19
CA ASP A 305 -21.16 6.39 -16.47
C ASP A 305 -20.95 7.64 -15.58
N SER A 306 -19.71 7.92 -15.16
CA SER A 306 -19.36 9.01 -14.25
C SER A 306 -18.36 10.00 -14.85
N ASP A 307 -18.84 11.19 -15.23
CA ASP A 307 -17.96 12.31 -15.61
C ASP A 307 -17.09 12.80 -14.44
N ALA A 308 -17.56 12.64 -13.20
CA ALA A 308 -16.80 13.02 -12.00
C ALA A 308 -15.56 12.14 -11.81
N ALA A 309 -15.69 10.83 -12.03
CA ALA A 309 -14.55 9.91 -11.99
C ALA A 309 -13.54 10.21 -13.11
N LEU A 310 -14.04 10.47 -14.33
CA LEU A 310 -13.20 10.86 -15.47
C LEU A 310 -12.43 12.16 -15.20
N GLN A 311 -13.09 13.17 -14.61
CA GLN A 311 -12.48 14.42 -14.19
C GLN A 311 -11.38 14.20 -13.14
N ARG A 312 -11.64 13.33 -12.15
CA ARG A 312 -10.64 13.00 -11.12
C ARG A 312 -9.40 12.35 -11.72
N LEU A 313 -9.56 11.39 -12.64
CA LEU A 313 -8.43 10.78 -13.35
C LEU A 313 -7.61 11.82 -14.14
N ARG A 314 -8.27 12.75 -14.82
CA ARG A 314 -7.56 13.85 -15.51
C ARG A 314 -6.81 14.75 -14.53
N ASN A 315 -7.42 15.11 -13.40
CA ASN A 315 -6.81 15.97 -12.38
C ASN A 315 -5.57 15.33 -11.74
N ILE A 316 -5.64 14.02 -11.45
CA ILE A 316 -4.50 13.23 -10.93
C ILE A 316 -3.31 13.31 -11.91
N GLY A 317 -3.57 13.20 -13.22
CA GLY A 317 -2.50 13.22 -14.22
C GLY A 317 -2.02 14.61 -14.61
N SER A 318 -2.81 15.65 -14.33
CA SER A 318 -2.46 17.05 -14.62
C SER A 318 -1.78 17.76 -13.44
N SER A 319 -2.02 17.32 -12.20
CA SER A 319 -1.61 18.03 -11.00
C SER A 319 -1.29 17.08 -9.84
N GLY A 320 -0.42 17.52 -8.93
CA GLY A 320 -0.04 16.74 -7.76
C GLY A 320 1.16 15.81 -7.97
N PRO A 321 1.39 14.86 -7.05
CA PRO A 321 2.58 13.99 -7.07
C PRO A 321 2.56 12.96 -8.22
N ALA A 322 1.42 12.76 -8.87
CA ALA A 322 1.23 11.87 -10.00
C ALA A 322 1.13 12.59 -11.36
N ALA A 323 1.41 13.91 -11.38
CA ALA A 323 1.43 14.68 -12.62
C ALA A 323 2.36 14.01 -13.65
N HIS A 324 1.95 14.02 -14.92
CA HIS A 324 2.67 13.40 -16.04
C HIS A 324 2.75 11.86 -16.02
N LYS A 325 2.15 11.18 -15.04
CA LYS A 325 2.14 9.71 -14.98
C LYS A 325 0.96 9.05 -15.70
N ILE A 326 -0.04 9.81 -16.15
CA ILE A 326 -1.21 9.29 -16.91
C ILE A 326 -1.13 9.73 -18.36
N LEU A 327 -1.31 8.77 -19.27
CA LEU A 327 -1.43 8.97 -20.71
C LEU A 327 -2.77 8.44 -21.20
N PHE A 328 -3.49 9.24 -21.98
CA PHE A 328 -4.74 8.85 -22.63
C PHE A 328 -4.46 8.41 -24.07
N ASP A 329 -4.74 7.14 -24.35
CA ASP A 329 -4.76 6.57 -25.69
C ASP A 329 -6.22 6.44 -26.14
N VAL A 330 -6.80 7.56 -26.57
CA VAL A 330 -8.24 7.69 -26.80
C VAL A 330 -8.53 8.36 -28.14
N ASP A 331 -9.70 8.02 -28.70
CA ASP A 331 -10.24 8.67 -29.91
C ASP A 331 -10.60 10.15 -29.67
N GLU A 332 -10.74 10.93 -30.74
CA GLU A 332 -11.07 12.36 -30.73
C GLU A 332 -12.33 12.69 -29.91
N THR A 333 -13.34 11.82 -29.97
CA THR A 333 -14.57 11.91 -29.17
C THR A 333 -14.29 12.01 -27.67
N TRP A 334 -13.43 11.13 -27.16
CA TRP A 334 -13.00 11.11 -25.77
C TRP A 334 -12.09 12.27 -25.42
N LYS A 335 -11.22 12.72 -26.35
CA LYS A 335 -10.39 13.92 -26.14
C LYS A 335 -11.25 15.14 -25.87
N LEU A 336 -12.29 15.36 -26.67
CA LEU A 336 -13.23 16.46 -26.47
C LEU A 336 -13.96 16.38 -25.13
N ARG A 337 -14.37 15.18 -24.69
CA ARG A 337 -15.02 14.99 -23.38
C ARG A 337 -14.05 15.28 -22.23
N LEU A 338 -12.82 14.80 -22.34
CA LEU A 338 -11.74 15.04 -21.37
C LEU A 338 -11.40 16.54 -21.29
N ASP A 339 -11.32 17.24 -22.43
CA ASP A 339 -11.00 18.68 -22.45
C ASP A 339 -12.12 19.53 -21.86
N LYS A 340 -13.39 19.19 -22.12
CA LYS A 340 -14.53 19.83 -21.45
C LYS A 340 -14.48 19.65 -19.94
N ALA A 341 -14.10 18.46 -19.48
CA ALA A 341 -13.96 18.12 -18.06
C ALA A 341 -12.93 19.01 -17.31
N GLN A 342 -11.96 19.61 -18.00
CA GLN A 342 -11.00 20.53 -17.40
C GLN A 342 -11.64 21.86 -16.94
N MET A 343 -12.69 22.33 -17.63
CA MET A 343 -13.23 23.67 -17.41
C MET A 343 -14.16 23.76 -16.19
N THR A 344 -14.54 22.63 -15.58
CA THR A 344 -15.68 22.54 -14.66
C THR A 344 -15.36 22.57 -13.16
N LEU A 345 -14.09 22.62 -12.71
CA LEU A 345 -13.79 22.63 -11.27
C LEU A 345 -12.71 23.65 -10.84
N PRO A 346 -12.94 24.42 -9.75
CA PRO A 346 -11.87 25.09 -9.04
C PRO A 346 -10.99 24.07 -8.33
N SER A 347 -9.67 24.25 -8.43
CA SER A 347 -8.64 23.45 -7.79
C SER A 347 -8.75 23.50 -6.26
N LYS A 348 -9.57 22.63 -5.67
CA LYS A 348 -9.39 22.31 -4.25
C LYS A 348 -8.04 21.62 -4.12
N LYS A 349 -7.11 22.25 -3.38
CA LYS A 349 -5.86 21.60 -2.97
C LYS A 349 -6.23 20.27 -2.30
N GLU A 350 -5.97 19.16 -2.97
CA GLU A 350 -6.09 17.82 -2.40
C GLU A 350 -5.18 17.75 -1.18
N LYS A 351 -5.77 17.58 -0.01
CA LYS A 351 -5.01 17.33 1.21
C LYS A 351 -4.53 15.89 1.15
N ARG A 352 -3.22 15.70 1.19
CA ARG A 352 -2.62 14.37 1.29
C ARG A 352 -3.19 13.63 2.50
N SER A 353 -3.49 12.35 2.31
CA SER A 353 -4.01 11.45 3.33
C SER A 353 -2.95 11.13 4.39
N VAL A 354 -1.69 11.03 3.97
CA VAL A 354 -0.54 10.80 4.83
C VAL A 354 0.50 11.86 4.50
N GLU A 355 1.21 12.36 5.51
CA GLU A 355 2.36 13.26 5.36
C GLU A 355 3.64 12.43 5.46
N PRO A 356 4.20 11.89 4.36
CA PRO A 356 5.28 10.89 4.44
C PRO A 356 6.53 11.43 5.10
N GLU A 357 6.79 12.74 4.99
CA GLU A 357 7.93 13.43 5.62
C GLU A 357 7.92 13.33 7.15
N ARG A 358 6.75 13.14 7.76
CA ARG A 358 6.62 13.01 9.21
C ARG A 358 6.81 11.59 9.72
N TRP A 359 7.03 10.62 8.84
CA TRP A 359 7.10 9.22 9.19
C TRP A 359 8.27 8.53 8.49
N ARG A 360 8.91 7.61 9.19
CA ARG A 360 9.99 6.77 8.65
C ARG A 360 9.49 5.34 8.55
N ASN A 361 9.73 4.71 7.40
CA ASN A 361 9.46 3.30 7.19
C ASN A 361 10.71 2.49 7.56
N PHE A 362 10.60 1.65 8.59
CA PHE A 362 11.60 0.68 8.98
C PHE A 362 11.18 -0.69 8.46
N MET A 363 12.06 -1.31 7.67
CA MET A 363 11.88 -2.66 7.16
C MET A 363 12.88 -3.60 7.81
N PHE A 364 12.38 -4.72 8.32
CA PHE A 364 13.19 -5.76 8.93
C PHE A 364 13.32 -6.93 7.96
N PRO A 365 14.49 -7.62 7.94
CA PRO A 365 14.67 -8.82 7.15
C PRO A 365 13.60 -9.85 7.48
N SER A 366 13.04 -10.47 6.43
CA SER A 366 12.04 -11.52 6.54
C SER A 366 12.59 -12.81 5.97
N SER A 367 12.38 -13.93 6.67
CA SER A 367 12.69 -15.27 6.15
C SER A 367 11.55 -15.86 5.32
N TYR A 368 10.42 -15.15 5.19
CA TYR A 368 9.23 -15.64 4.51
C TYR A 368 9.34 -15.43 3.00
N SER A 369 8.82 -16.40 2.24
CA SER A 369 8.84 -16.37 0.77
C SER A 369 7.85 -15.38 0.13
N MET A 370 6.93 -14.81 0.92
CA MET A 370 5.97 -13.81 0.45
C MET A 370 6.41 -12.40 0.77
N LEU A 371 6.07 -11.46 -0.13
CA LEU A 371 6.31 -10.04 0.08
C LEU A 371 5.69 -9.60 1.40
N SER A 372 6.56 -9.20 2.32
CA SER A 372 6.21 -8.68 3.63
C SER A 372 6.87 -7.30 3.72
N THR A 373 6.07 -6.24 3.71
CA THR A 373 6.59 -4.86 3.70
C THR A 373 5.47 -3.87 3.96
N SER A 374 5.81 -2.65 4.30
CA SER A 374 4.91 -1.51 4.21
C SER A 374 5.19 -0.68 2.95
N VAL A 375 4.14 -0.45 2.16
CA VAL A 375 4.18 0.29 0.91
C VAL A 375 3.60 1.68 1.14
N VAL A 376 4.43 2.70 0.98
CA VAL A 376 4.05 4.10 1.20
C VAL A 376 3.56 4.72 -0.10
N SER A 377 2.37 5.33 -0.04
CA SER A 377 1.78 6.13 -1.12
C SER A 377 1.24 7.46 -0.56
N SER A 378 1.04 8.45 -1.42
CA SER A 378 0.44 9.75 -1.07
C SER A 378 -0.94 9.63 -0.41
N ASN A 379 -1.68 8.55 -0.72
CA ASN A 379 -3.05 8.34 -0.27
C ASN A 379 -3.23 7.32 0.86
N GLY A 380 -2.13 6.74 1.35
CA GLY A 380 -2.15 5.77 2.43
C GLY A 380 -0.91 4.89 2.47
N VAL A 381 -0.75 4.15 3.56
CA VAL A 381 0.32 3.16 3.73
C VAL A 381 -0.32 1.77 3.79
N ALA A 382 0.09 0.86 2.93
CA ALA A 382 -0.37 -0.53 2.96
C ALA A 382 0.63 -1.41 3.70
N PHE A 383 0.17 -2.27 4.60
CA PHE A 383 1.00 -3.26 5.29
C PHE A 383 0.69 -4.66 4.77
N LEU A 384 1.64 -5.22 4.03
CA LEU A 384 1.50 -6.48 3.30
C LEU A 384 2.27 -7.60 4.00
N GLY A 385 1.76 -8.84 3.96
CA GLY A 385 2.52 -10.03 4.36
C GLY A 385 2.70 -10.17 5.87
N TRP A 386 3.86 -10.63 6.33
CA TRP A 386 4.13 -10.82 7.77
C TRP A 386 4.49 -9.52 8.50
N PRO A 387 4.43 -9.49 9.85
CA PRO A 387 4.92 -8.39 10.69
C PRO A 387 6.43 -8.13 10.59
N ASN A 388 6.87 -7.41 9.55
CA ASN A 388 8.29 -7.10 9.35
C ASN A 388 8.56 -5.63 8.98
N SER A 389 7.59 -4.76 9.21
CA SER A 389 7.75 -3.32 8.96
C SER A 389 7.08 -2.50 10.05
N LEU A 390 7.69 -1.35 10.36
CA LEU A 390 7.20 -0.35 11.28
C LEU A 390 7.21 1.02 10.62
N PHE A 391 6.14 1.76 10.78
CA PHE A 391 6.02 3.15 10.37
C PHE A 391 6.12 4.04 11.60
N VAL A 392 7.27 4.68 11.79
CA VAL A 392 7.65 5.39 13.01
C VAL A 392 7.54 6.89 12.80
N SER A 393 6.89 7.58 13.73
CA SER A 393 6.80 9.03 13.70
C SER A 393 8.17 9.68 13.91
N THR A 394 8.51 10.65 13.07
CA THR A 394 9.71 11.51 13.24
C THR A 394 9.56 12.58 14.30
N LYS A 395 8.33 12.83 14.75
CA LYS A 395 8.06 13.85 15.75
C LYS A 395 8.59 13.44 17.12
N GLU A 396 9.40 14.30 17.71
CA GLU A 396 10.00 14.06 19.01
C GLU A 396 8.97 14.10 20.16
N PRO A 397 9.17 13.29 21.21
CA PRO A 397 8.31 13.31 22.37
C PRO A 397 8.45 14.60 23.18
N ALA A 398 7.31 15.18 23.57
CA ALA A 398 7.25 16.42 24.34
C ALA A 398 7.04 16.15 25.83
N ALA A 399 7.56 17.03 26.69
CA ALA A 399 7.29 16.98 28.12
C ALA A 399 5.90 17.56 28.44
N TYR A 400 5.31 17.19 29.57
CA TYR A 400 4.12 17.84 30.12
C TYR A 400 4.22 19.38 30.10
N PRO A 401 3.14 20.15 29.82
CA PRO A 401 1.74 19.75 29.67
C PRO A 401 1.32 19.29 28.27
N PHE A 402 2.28 19.07 27.38
CA PHE A 402 2.00 18.67 26.01
C PHE A 402 1.38 17.26 25.96
N LYS A 403 0.40 17.11 25.08
CA LYS A 403 -0.21 15.82 24.73
C LYS A 403 0.04 15.55 23.26
N GLN A 404 0.08 14.29 22.88
CA GLN A 404 0.12 13.91 21.48
C GLN A 404 -1.16 13.15 21.09
N ARG A 405 -1.66 13.46 19.90
CA ARG A 405 -2.85 12.87 19.33
C ARG A 405 -2.48 12.18 18.03
N ILE A 406 -2.77 10.89 17.96
CA ILE A 406 -2.58 10.04 16.79
C ILE A 406 -3.96 9.61 16.32
N SER A 407 -4.27 9.82 15.05
CA SER A 407 -5.55 9.40 14.48
C SER A 407 -5.36 8.88 13.07
N GLY A 408 -6.25 7.98 12.65
CA GLY A 408 -6.28 7.52 11.27
C GLY A 408 -7.43 6.57 11.01
N LYS A 409 -7.47 6.06 9.78
CA LYS A 409 -8.44 5.09 9.29
C LYS A 409 -7.71 3.84 8.81
N VAL A 410 -8.23 2.67 9.16
CA VAL A 410 -7.69 1.38 8.76
C VAL A 410 -8.76 0.58 8.03
N MET A 411 -8.38 -0.01 6.91
CA MET A 411 -9.19 -0.94 6.13
C MET A 411 -8.46 -2.28 6.08
N PHE A 412 -9.09 -3.35 6.58
CA PHE A 412 -8.50 -4.68 6.57
C PHE A 412 -8.90 -5.49 5.34
N LEU A 413 -7.93 -6.18 4.75
CA LEU A 413 -8.05 -6.98 3.54
C LEU A 413 -7.58 -8.41 3.80
N PRO A 414 -8.49 -9.35 4.10
CA PRO A 414 -8.14 -10.76 4.22
C PRO A 414 -7.73 -11.32 2.86
N LYS A 415 -6.62 -12.06 2.81
CA LYS A 415 -6.15 -12.72 1.60
C LYS A 415 -7.07 -13.90 1.25
N ARG A 416 -7.70 -13.87 0.08
CA ARG A 416 -8.65 -14.92 -0.38
C ARG A 416 -8.04 -16.32 -0.60
N GLN A 417 -6.74 -16.54 -0.40
CA GLN A 417 -6.05 -17.74 -0.88
C GLN A 417 -6.28 -19.02 -0.05
N THR A 418 -6.90 -18.95 1.13
CA THR A 418 -7.25 -20.13 1.90
C THR A 418 -8.75 -20.13 2.15
N ARG A 419 -9.44 -21.17 1.67
CA ARG A 419 -10.91 -21.28 1.68
C ARG A 419 -11.53 -21.37 3.08
N GLU A 420 -10.69 -21.46 4.11
CA GLU A 420 -11.06 -21.34 5.52
C GLU A 420 -9.92 -20.58 6.20
N ILE A 421 -10.04 -19.26 6.34
CA ILE A 421 -9.17 -18.51 7.25
C ILE A 421 -10.05 -18.09 8.40
N SER A 422 -9.83 -18.68 9.56
CA SER A 422 -10.04 -18.02 10.83
C SER A 422 -8.75 -17.25 11.11
N PRO A 423 -8.70 -15.93 10.84
CA PRO A 423 -7.49 -15.17 11.11
C PRO A 423 -7.14 -15.33 12.58
N SER A 424 -5.86 -15.43 12.91
CA SER A 424 -5.45 -15.42 14.31
C SER A 424 -6.10 -14.24 15.03
N LYS A 425 -6.53 -14.45 16.29
CA LYS A 425 -7.07 -13.37 17.14
C LYS A 425 -6.09 -12.21 17.33
N HIS A 426 -4.82 -12.42 17.00
CA HIS A 426 -3.73 -11.45 17.08
C HIS A 426 -3.40 -10.80 15.73
N SER A 427 -4.18 -11.07 14.68
CA SER A 427 -4.02 -10.49 13.35
C SER A 427 -4.72 -9.15 13.25
N GLY A 428 -3.95 -8.11 12.95
CA GLY A 428 -4.46 -6.75 12.89
C GLY A 428 -3.36 -5.69 12.86
N MET A 429 -3.78 -4.47 13.19
CA MET A 429 -2.90 -3.31 13.32
C MET A 429 -2.44 -3.19 14.78
N ILE A 430 -1.17 -2.83 14.97
CA ILE A 430 -0.63 -2.49 16.28
C ILE A 430 -0.04 -1.08 16.24
N LEU A 431 -0.37 -0.26 17.24
CA LEU A 431 0.24 1.03 17.49
C LEU A 431 1.02 0.93 18.79
N GLN A 432 2.33 1.16 18.72
CA GLN A 432 3.25 1.00 19.84
C GLN A 432 3.71 2.37 20.32
N LEU A 433 3.49 2.64 21.62
CA LEU A 433 3.98 3.82 22.31
C LEU A 433 5.18 3.42 23.17
N PHE A 434 6.37 3.90 22.85
CA PHE A 434 7.60 3.42 23.50
C PHE A 434 8.55 4.54 23.93
N GLU A 435 9.39 4.24 24.92
CA GLU A 435 10.49 5.08 25.36
C GLU A 435 11.80 4.52 24.78
N GLY A 436 12.69 5.39 24.30
CA GLY A 436 13.96 4.98 23.70
C GLY A 436 14.30 5.78 22.45
N ASP A 437 15.42 5.42 21.82
CA ASP A 437 15.83 6.01 20.55
C ASP A 437 15.07 5.33 19.40
N ALA A 438 14.28 6.12 18.66
CA ALA A 438 13.54 5.63 17.50
C ALA A 438 14.45 5.21 16.34
N GLU A 439 15.73 5.62 16.35
CA GLU A 439 16.70 5.28 15.30
C GLU A 439 17.38 3.92 15.52
N GLN A 440 17.24 3.33 16.72
CA GLN A 440 17.93 2.08 17.11
C GLN A 440 16.98 0.88 17.23
N LEU A 441 15.90 0.86 16.45
CA LEU A 441 14.97 -0.26 16.45
C LEU A 441 15.54 -1.47 15.71
N GLU A 442 15.77 -2.57 16.43
CA GLU A 442 16.32 -3.83 15.89
C GLU A 442 15.25 -4.86 15.53
N SER A 443 14.00 -4.65 15.96
CA SER A 443 12.91 -5.61 15.83
C SER A 443 11.58 -4.92 15.58
N PRO A 444 10.65 -5.55 14.82
CA PRO A 444 9.28 -5.05 14.67
C PRO A 444 8.47 -5.11 15.97
N ARG A 445 8.94 -5.85 16.98
CA ARG A 445 8.38 -5.81 18.34
C ARG A 445 9.30 -5.03 19.24
N ILE A 446 8.84 -3.85 19.67
CA ILE A 446 9.57 -2.97 20.57
C ILE A 446 9.38 -3.44 22.02
N PRO A 447 10.44 -3.69 22.80
CA PRO A 447 10.31 -4.05 24.20
C PRO A 447 9.85 -2.85 25.03
N ASN A 448 9.11 -3.11 26.12
CA ASN A 448 8.60 -2.10 27.05
C ASN A 448 7.70 -1.02 26.41
N SER A 449 7.08 -1.32 25.26
CA SER A 449 6.06 -0.47 24.66
C SER A 449 4.69 -0.69 25.29
N ILE A 450 3.85 0.33 25.19
CA ILE A 450 2.40 0.19 25.36
C ILE A 450 1.82 -0.06 23.98
N ASP A 451 1.22 -1.24 23.83
CA ASP A 451 0.68 -1.71 22.57
C ASP A 451 -0.83 -1.49 22.52
N VAL A 452 -1.27 -0.69 21.55
CA VAL A 452 -2.67 -0.52 21.19
C VAL A 452 -2.95 -1.42 20.00
N PHE A 453 -3.69 -2.50 20.22
CA PHE A 453 -4.03 -3.47 19.19
C PHE A 453 -5.44 -3.26 18.66
N VAL A 454 -5.58 -3.17 17.33
CA VAL A 454 -6.86 -3.17 16.61
C VAL A 454 -6.91 -4.42 15.76
N GLY A 455 -7.64 -5.41 16.25
CA GLY A 455 -7.81 -6.71 15.59
C GLY A 455 -8.88 -6.69 14.50
N TYR A 456 -8.74 -7.59 13.55
CA TYR A 456 -9.81 -7.93 12.63
C TYR A 456 -10.85 -8.80 13.35
N ASP A 457 -12.09 -8.30 13.47
CA ASP A 457 -13.11 -8.96 14.27
C ASP A 457 -13.82 -10.14 13.58
N GLY A 458 -13.61 -10.34 12.26
CA GLY A 458 -14.09 -11.49 11.49
C GLY A 458 -15.59 -11.75 11.51
N LYS A 459 -16.41 -10.89 12.14
CA LYS A 459 -17.83 -11.12 12.42
C LYS A 459 -18.76 -10.72 11.28
N GLN A 460 -18.26 -10.12 10.21
CA GLN A 460 -19.03 -9.79 9.02
C GLN A 460 -18.75 -10.79 7.89
N GLN A 461 -19.34 -11.99 8.01
CA GLN A 461 -19.19 -13.05 7.02
C GLN A 461 -20.22 -12.96 5.87
N SER A 462 -21.17 -12.01 5.93
CA SER A 462 -22.34 -11.98 5.03
C SER A 462 -22.44 -10.74 4.13
N THR A 463 -21.52 -9.79 4.22
CA THR A 463 -21.49 -8.61 3.33
C THR A 463 -20.14 -8.54 2.65
N THR A 464 -20.12 -8.30 1.35
CA THR A 464 -18.92 -8.12 0.50
C THR A 464 -18.05 -6.91 0.87
N GLN A 465 -18.26 -6.33 2.05
CA GLN A 465 -17.66 -5.09 2.52
C GLN A 465 -16.54 -5.41 3.52
N TRP A 466 -15.36 -4.88 3.25
CA TRP A 466 -14.20 -4.96 4.12
C TRP A 466 -14.48 -4.24 5.45
N PRO A 467 -13.93 -4.67 6.60
CA PRO A 467 -14.11 -3.92 7.83
C PRO A 467 -13.18 -2.71 7.86
N CYS A 468 -13.79 -1.54 8.03
CA CYS A 468 -13.10 -0.26 8.16
C CYS A 468 -13.35 0.35 9.54
N TYR A 469 -12.27 0.83 10.14
CA TYR A 469 -12.30 1.50 11.44
C TYR A 469 -11.58 2.82 11.37
N ALA A 470 -12.04 3.79 12.14
CA ALA A 470 -11.26 4.96 12.49
C ALA A 470 -10.94 4.91 13.97
N PHE A 471 -9.82 5.54 14.33
CA PHE A 471 -9.38 5.57 15.71
C PHE A 471 -8.68 6.88 16.05
N GLU A 472 -8.60 7.10 17.35
CA GLU A 472 -7.88 8.17 17.97
C GLU A 472 -7.19 7.68 19.24
N VAL A 473 -5.89 7.92 19.32
CA VAL A 473 -5.07 7.69 20.51
C VAL A 473 -4.58 9.04 21.04
N LEU A 474 -4.86 9.30 22.30
CA LEU A 474 -4.36 10.47 23.03
C LEU A 474 -3.39 10.00 24.11
N ASP A 475 -2.12 10.33 23.93
CA ASP A 475 -1.08 10.07 24.93
C ASP A 475 -0.77 11.36 25.72
N LYS A 476 -1.02 11.28 27.03
CA LYS A 476 -0.80 12.34 28.01
C LYS A 476 0.48 12.10 28.83
N GLY A 477 1.27 11.08 28.48
CA GLY A 477 2.45 10.62 29.21
C GLY A 477 2.09 9.74 30.41
N TRP A 478 1.20 10.20 31.28
CA TRP A 478 0.73 9.46 32.45
C TRP A 478 -0.54 8.63 32.20
N ARG A 479 -1.19 8.86 31.05
CA ARG A 479 -2.43 8.20 30.64
C ARG A 479 -2.50 8.11 29.14
N VAL A 480 -2.98 6.97 28.65
CA VAL A 480 -3.31 6.74 27.23
C VAL A 480 -4.81 6.54 27.12
N GLU A 481 -5.44 7.27 26.20
CA GLU A 481 -6.86 7.15 25.88
C GLU A 481 -6.99 6.68 24.44
N LEU A 482 -7.84 5.70 24.21
CA LEU A 482 -8.14 5.12 22.91
C LEU A 482 -9.62 5.23 22.64
N ASP A 483 -9.95 5.71 21.45
CA ASP A 483 -11.30 5.75 20.91
C ASP A 483 -11.29 5.12 19.52
N ILE A 484 -12.11 4.10 19.29
CA ILE A 484 -12.21 3.38 18.01
C ILE A 484 -13.67 3.31 17.62
N TRP A 485 -13.97 3.57 16.35
CA TRP A 485 -15.31 3.41 15.80
C TRP A 485 -15.29 2.81 14.40
N SER A 486 -16.37 2.14 14.03
CA SER A 486 -16.60 1.67 12.66
C SER A 486 -16.83 2.84 11.70
N GLU A 487 -16.24 2.75 10.51
CA GLU A 487 -16.44 3.69 9.41
C GLU A 487 -16.86 2.98 8.14
N GLU A 488 -17.49 3.73 7.23
CA GLU A 488 -17.76 3.25 5.89
C GLU A 488 -16.41 3.10 5.18
N CYS A 489 -16.19 1.96 4.53
CA CYS A 489 -15.05 1.88 3.65
C CYS A 489 -15.23 2.88 2.51
N PRO A 490 -14.13 3.49 2.03
CA PRO A 490 -14.14 4.23 0.77
C PRO A 490 -14.72 3.30 -0.30
N ASP A 491 -15.97 3.57 -0.65
CA ASP A 491 -16.86 2.56 -1.16
C ASP A 491 -16.51 2.21 -2.62
N GLU A 492 -16.57 0.92 -2.93
CA GLU A 492 -16.55 0.40 -4.29
C GLU A 492 -17.81 0.79 -5.11
N ASP A 493 -18.88 1.34 -4.49
CA ASP A 493 -20.16 1.64 -5.16
C ASP A 493 -20.89 2.93 -4.69
N SER A 494 -20.24 3.83 -3.94
CA SER A 494 -20.90 5.03 -3.38
C SER A 494 -21.36 6.07 -4.42
N GLN A 495 -21.00 5.89 -5.70
CA GLN A 495 -21.45 6.80 -6.76
C GLN A 495 -22.76 6.37 -7.44
N ILE A 496 -23.22 5.12 -7.33
CA ILE A 496 -24.38 4.67 -8.12
C ILE A 496 -25.71 4.75 -7.35
N ASN A 497 -25.71 4.71 -6.00
CA ASN A 497 -26.95 4.72 -5.22
C ASN A 497 -27.04 5.84 -4.16
N SER A 498 -26.73 7.08 -4.57
CA SER A 498 -27.15 8.28 -3.82
C SER A 498 -28.67 8.54 -3.86
N SER A 499 -29.46 7.64 -4.46
CA SER A 499 -30.91 7.76 -4.66
C SER A 499 -31.76 7.05 -3.60
N GLY A 500 -31.15 6.52 -2.53
CA GLY A 500 -31.88 6.00 -1.35
C GLY A 500 -32.54 7.08 -0.49
N TRP A 501 -33.20 8.07 -1.11
CA TRP A 501 -34.08 9.00 -0.42
C TRP A 501 -35.44 8.33 -0.23
N ARG A 502 -35.84 8.05 1.02
CA ARG A 502 -37.28 7.95 1.32
C ARG A 502 -37.88 9.36 1.30
N GLN A 503 -39.16 9.44 0.99
CA GLN A 503 -39.99 10.66 0.94
C GLN A 503 -40.03 11.46 2.27
N ASP A 504 -39.32 11.04 3.32
CA ASP A 504 -39.25 11.64 4.65
C ASP A 504 -37.94 12.42 4.93
N GLY A 505 -37.02 12.51 3.96
CA GLY A 505 -35.88 13.44 4.02
C GLY A 505 -34.82 13.14 5.09
N ARG A 506 -34.87 11.99 5.78
CA ARG A 506 -33.86 11.57 6.77
C ARG A 506 -33.04 10.39 6.25
N ARG A 507 -31.74 10.62 6.06
CA ARG A 507 -30.76 9.57 5.73
C ARG A 507 -30.75 8.55 6.87
N LYS A 508 -31.20 7.32 6.61
CA LYS A 508 -31.12 6.22 7.60
C LYS A 508 -29.63 5.95 7.82
N LYS A 509 -29.09 6.27 9.00
CA LYS A 509 -27.73 5.85 9.34
C LYS A 509 -27.70 4.31 9.29
N PRO A 510 -26.80 3.70 8.52
CA PRO A 510 -26.72 2.24 8.49
C PRO A 510 -26.34 1.69 9.88
N ASP A 511 -26.87 0.53 10.23
CA ASP A 511 -26.74 -0.06 11.57
C ASP A 511 -25.29 -0.35 12.00
N TRP A 512 -24.33 -0.36 11.05
CA TRP A 512 -22.90 -0.49 11.33
C TRP A 512 -22.31 0.75 12.03
N ALA A 513 -22.97 1.91 12.01
CA ALA A 513 -22.47 3.18 12.56
C ALA A 513 -22.48 3.27 14.10
N ASN A 514 -22.69 2.15 14.82
CA ASN A 514 -22.98 2.14 16.25
C ASN A 514 -21.90 1.51 17.12
N TYR A 515 -20.82 0.95 16.55
CA TYR A 515 -19.75 0.35 17.36
C TYR A 515 -18.66 1.37 17.61
N ARG A 516 -18.70 1.98 18.79
CA ARG A 516 -17.62 2.84 19.32
C ARG A 516 -17.12 2.26 20.63
N THR A 517 -15.83 2.07 20.74
CA THR A 517 -15.16 1.54 21.92
C THR A 517 -14.20 2.58 22.45
N TYR A 518 -14.31 2.87 23.74
CA TYR A 518 -13.40 3.77 24.46
C TYR A 518 -12.66 2.99 25.53
N LEU A 519 -11.33 3.13 25.56
CA LEU A 519 -10.46 2.52 26.55
C LEU A 519 -9.54 3.59 27.14
N GLN A 520 -9.23 3.44 28.42
CA GLN A 520 -8.30 4.31 29.12
C GLN A 520 -7.33 3.45 29.93
N LEU A 521 -6.05 3.75 29.81
CA LEU A 521 -4.97 3.10 30.54
C LEU A 521 -4.18 4.17 31.30
N ASP A 522 -4.23 4.09 32.63
CA ASP A 522 -3.34 4.86 33.48
C ASP A 522 -1.98 4.14 33.53
N THR A 523 -0.93 4.84 33.12
CA THR A 523 0.42 4.28 33.13
C THR A 523 1.05 4.59 34.48
N PRO A 524 1.77 3.64 35.11
CA PRO A 524 2.45 3.91 36.37
C PRO A 524 3.31 5.16 36.19
N VAL A 525 3.33 6.03 37.21
CA VAL A 525 3.96 7.35 37.16
C VAL A 525 5.45 7.17 36.89
N ALA A 526 5.82 7.10 35.62
CA ALA A 526 7.20 7.17 35.19
C ALA A 526 7.73 8.52 35.68
N ARG A 527 8.98 8.53 36.15
CA ARG A 527 9.64 9.73 36.70
C ARG A 527 9.64 10.92 35.74
N SER A 528 9.39 10.69 34.44
CA SER A 528 9.21 11.72 33.44
C SER A 528 7.77 11.68 32.90
N ARG A 529 7.02 12.79 33.07
CA ARG A 529 5.72 13.00 32.40
C ARG A 529 5.95 13.42 30.94
N LYS A 530 6.68 12.61 30.17
CA LYS A 530 6.93 12.84 28.76
C LYS A 530 5.97 11.98 27.93
N THR A 531 5.59 12.47 26.75
CA THR A 531 4.94 11.63 25.75
C THR A 531 5.94 10.59 25.23
N ARG A 532 5.46 9.59 24.51
CA ARG A 532 6.29 8.49 23.98
C ARG A 532 6.51 8.60 22.48
N ASN A 533 7.49 7.88 21.94
CA ASN A 533 7.58 7.70 20.49
C ASN A 533 6.40 6.86 19.99
N VAL A 534 6.04 7.04 18.72
CA VAL A 534 4.90 6.35 18.10
C VAL A 534 5.39 5.52 16.93
N ALA A 535 5.10 4.22 16.95
CA ALA A 535 5.25 3.32 15.81
C ALA A 535 3.91 2.67 15.46
N ILE A 536 3.66 2.46 14.17
CA ILE A 536 2.51 1.71 13.66
C ILE A 536 3.04 0.52 12.87
N GLY A 537 2.49 -0.65 13.14
CA GLY A 537 2.91 -1.88 12.50
C GLY A 537 1.76 -2.85 12.32
N LYS A 538 2.15 -4.03 11.85
CA LYS A 538 1.29 -5.19 11.72
C LYS A 538 1.55 -6.17 12.85
N SER A 539 0.52 -6.88 13.29
CA SER A 539 0.63 -8.05 14.16
C SER A 539 -0.11 -9.24 13.53
N GLY A 540 0.33 -10.46 13.84
CA GLY A 540 -0.35 -11.70 13.47
C GLY A 540 0.38 -12.59 12.47
N ASP A 541 -0.41 -13.37 11.73
CA ASP A 541 0.01 -14.49 10.87
C ASP A 541 0.17 -14.15 9.37
N GLY A 542 0.05 -12.87 9.02
CA GLY A 542 0.18 -12.38 7.65
C GLY A 542 -0.96 -12.73 6.68
N THR A 543 -2.07 -13.27 7.21
CA THR A 543 -3.28 -13.59 6.44
C THR A 543 -4.13 -12.37 6.09
N ILE A 544 -4.00 -11.30 6.87
CA ILE A 544 -4.73 -10.04 6.71
C ILE A 544 -3.75 -8.95 6.34
N ASP A 545 -3.91 -8.32 5.19
CA ASP A 545 -3.24 -7.06 4.89
C ASP A 545 -4.13 -5.89 5.33
N PHE A 546 -3.57 -4.69 5.45
CA PHE A 546 -4.40 -3.52 5.69
C PHE A 546 -3.87 -2.27 5.00
N LEU A 547 -4.80 -1.38 4.67
CA LEU A 547 -4.50 -0.04 4.18
C LEU A 547 -4.79 0.96 5.30
N PHE A 548 -3.79 1.77 5.61
CA PHE A 548 -3.87 2.85 6.55
C PHE A 548 -4.01 4.20 5.83
N ARG A 549 -5.03 4.99 6.15
CA ARG A 549 -5.33 6.30 5.55
C ARG A 549 -5.52 7.38 6.61
N GLU A 550 -5.45 8.63 6.20
CA GLU A 550 -5.67 9.83 7.03
C GLU A 550 -4.80 9.88 8.29
N LEU A 551 -3.55 9.38 8.20
CA LEU A 551 -2.62 9.33 9.32
C LEU A 551 -2.21 10.72 9.74
N LYS A 552 -2.59 11.09 10.97
CA LYS A 552 -2.22 12.37 11.58
C LYS A 552 -1.55 12.12 12.91
N HIS A 553 -0.43 12.79 13.10
CA HIS A 553 0.23 12.90 14.40
C HIS A 553 0.40 14.37 14.74
N SER A 554 -0.32 14.83 15.76
CA SER A 554 -0.36 16.23 16.18
C SER A 554 -0.07 16.39 17.67
N GLY A 555 0.39 17.58 18.05
CA GLY A 555 0.64 17.95 19.45
C GLY A 555 -0.48 18.88 19.89
N VAL A 556 -1.03 18.65 21.07
CA VAL A 556 -2.13 19.44 21.63
C VAL A 556 -1.62 20.15 22.88
N TRP A 557 -1.65 21.48 22.86
CA TRP A 557 -1.44 22.31 24.05
C TRP A 557 -2.69 22.28 24.93
N GLN A 558 -2.49 22.13 26.24
CA GLN A 558 -3.55 22.38 27.20
C GLN A 558 -3.37 23.81 27.74
N HIS A 559 -4.23 24.75 27.34
CA HIS A 559 -4.39 25.98 28.10
C HIS A 559 -4.91 25.59 29.48
N GLN A 560 -4.08 25.67 30.51
CA GLN A 560 -4.59 25.73 31.88
C GLN A 560 -5.30 27.06 32.02
N MET A 561 -6.62 27.02 32.23
CA MET A 561 -7.34 28.12 32.85
C MET A 561 -6.63 28.42 34.17
N CYS A 562 -5.94 29.56 34.20
CA CYS A 562 -5.31 30.09 35.39
C CYS A 562 -6.43 30.33 36.40
N TRP A 563 -6.45 29.57 37.50
CA TRP A 563 -7.29 29.91 38.63
C TRP A 563 -6.75 31.21 39.20
N SER A 564 -7.43 32.31 38.93
CA SER A 564 -7.18 33.59 39.57
C SER A 564 -7.37 33.39 41.08
N LEU A 565 -6.25 33.29 41.81
CA LEU A 565 -6.22 33.54 43.25
C LEU A 565 -6.61 35.01 43.45
N VAL A 566 -7.90 35.24 43.72
CA VAL A 566 -8.37 36.52 44.26
C VAL A 566 -7.87 36.59 45.70
N LEU A 567 -6.68 37.19 45.87
CA LEU A 567 -6.22 37.69 47.16
C LEU A 567 -7.10 38.89 47.52
N PHE A 568 -8.12 38.66 48.35
CA PHE A 568 -8.80 39.75 49.06
C PHE A 568 -7.83 40.29 50.13
N SER A 569 -7.29 41.47 49.88
CA SER A 569 -6.62 42.30 50.88
C SER A 569 -7.65 42.80 51.89
N LEU A 570 -7.43 42.51 53.18
CA LEU A 570 -8.12 43.13 54.31
C LEU A 570 -7.80 44.64 54.38
N PRO A 571 -8.77 45.51 54.71
CA PRO A 571 -8.51 46.94 54.87
C PRO A 571 -7.86 47.24 56.22
N SER A 572 -6.82 48.06 56.16
CA SER A 572 -6.02 48.58 57.28
C SER A 572 -6.85 49.49 58.19
N HIS A 573 -6.69 49.30 59.49
CA HIS A 573 -7.19 50.18 60.55
C HIS A 573 -6.60 51.59 60.42
N THR A 574 -7.46 52.60 60.45
CA THR A 574 -7.16 53.99 60.77
C THR A 574 -6.76 54.12 62.24
N VAL A 575 -5.52 54.49 62.50
CA VAL A 575 -5.05 54.99 63.80
C VAL A 575 -4.92 56.50 63.70
N ILE A 576 -5.73 57.18 64.49
CA ILE A 576 -5.71 58.61 64.76
C ILE A 576 -4.47 58.89 65.63
N SER A 577 -3.71 59.93 65.31
CA SER A 577 -2.68 60.50 66.19
C SER A 577 -3.03 61.97 66.48
N PRO A 578 -2.82 62.47 67.72
CA PRO A 578 -3.15 63.83 68.10
C PRO A 578 -1.99 64.80 67.78
N ASP A 579 -2.33 66.09 67.74
CA ASP A 579 -1.47 67.23 67.37
C ASP A 579 -0.08 67.27 68.02
N GLY A 580 0.93 67.64 67.22
CA GLY A 580 2.31 67.92 67.63
C GLY A 580 3.32 67.73 66.52
#